data_AF-A0A7H8NM40-F1
#
_entry.id   AF-A0A7H8NM40-F1
#
_cell.length_a   1.000
_cell.length_b   1.000
_cell.length_c   1.000
_cell.angle_alpha   90.00
_cell.angle_beta   90.00
_cell.angle_gamma   90.00
#
_symmetry.space_group_name_H-M   'P 1'
#
loop_
_entity.id
_entity.type
_entity.pdbx_description
1 polymer ?
#
loop_
_entity_poly.entity_id
_entity_poly.type
_entity_poly.pdbx_seq_one_letter_code
_entity_poly.pdbx_strand_id
1 'polypeptide(L)' 'MGREELLALPAAVDLDTGNRALGLGRSKGYELAKRGEYPCKVLRLGKAYRVVTADLLNLLGLAA' A
#
# COMPACT_ATOMS: atom_id res chain seq x y z
N MET A 1 2.95 12.52 2.56
CA MET A 1 2.76 11.59 3.69
C MET A 1 4.07 11.49 4.44
N GLY A 2 4.06 11.64 5.76
CA GLY A 2 5.26 11.64 6.61
C GLY A 2 5.59 10.28 7.23
N ARG A 3 6.77 10.15 7.86
CA ARG A 3 7.19 8.91 8.55
C ARG A 3 6.27 8.53 9.71
N GLU A 4 5.94 9.48 10.58
CA GLU A 4 5.04 9.23 11.73
C GLU A 4 3.65 8.80 11.26
N GLU A 5 3.14 9.45 10.22
CA GLU A 5 1.87 9.11 9.59
C GLU A 5 1.87 7.67 9.05
N LEU A 6 2.97 7.22 8.44
CA LEU A 6 3.15 5.85 7.97
C LEU A 6 3.15 4.83 9.12
N LEU A 7 3.82 5.14 10.22
CA LEU A 7 3.90 4.24 11.39
C LEU A 7 2.57 4.17 12.17
N ALA A 8 1.73 5.19 12.07
CA ALA A 8 0.40 5.24 12.67
C ALA A 8 -0.68 4.55 11.82
N LEU A 9 -0.35 4.07 10.62
CA LEU A 9 -1.32 3.40 9.75
C LEU A 9 -1.88 2.12 10.40
N PRO A 10 -3.17 1.82 10.16
CA PRO A 10 -3.74 0.54 10.59
C PRO A 10 -3.05 -0.64 9.89
N ALA A 11 -3.27 -1.87 10.37
CA ALA A 11 -2.63 -3.08 9.85
C ALA A 11 -2.77 -3.28 8.32
N ALA A 12 -3.85 -2.75 7.73
CA ALA A 12 -4.00 -2.65 6.29
C ALA A 12 -4.74 -1.36 5.90
N VAL A 13 -4.27 -0.72 4.84
CA VAL A 13 -4.82 0.53 4.30
C VAL A 13 -5.48 0.29 2.94
N ASP A 14 -6.28 1.23 2.44
CA ASP A 14 -6.73 1.15 1.05
C ASP A 14 -5.58 1.35 0.05
N LEU A 15 -5.85 0.99 -1.21
CA LEU A 15 -4.87 1.08 -2.28
C LEU A 15 -4.45 2.52 -2.57
N ASP A 16 -5.33 3.50 -2.39
CA ASP A 16 -5.01 4.92 -2.65
C ASP A 16 -4.00 5.45 -1.62
N THR A 17 -4.13 5.04 -0.37
CA THR A 17 -3.19 5.34 0.71
C THR A 17 -1.83 4.71 0.44
N GLY A 18 -1.82 3.42 0.05
CA GLY A 18 -0.60 2.75 -0.38
C GLY A 18 0.04 3.42 -1.60
N ASN A 19 -0.76 3.85 -2.58
CA ASN A 19 -0.27 4.54 -3.78
C ASN A 19 0.40 5.87 -3.40
N ARG A 20 -0.22 6.63 -2.51
CA ARG A 20 0.34 7.89 -2.00
C ARG A 20 1.66 7.67 -1.28
N ALA A 21 1.82 6.54 -0.57
CA ALA A 21 3.07 6.16 0.07
C ALA A 21 4.22 5.96 -0.91
N LEU A 22 3.88 5.39 -2.06
CA LEU A 22 4.84 4.95 -3.06
C LEU A 22 5.02 5.97 -4.20
N GLY A 23 4.35 7.12 -4.13
CA GLY A 23 4.33 8.10 -5.21
C GLY A 23 3.64 7.60 -6.49
N LEU A 24 2.77 6.59 -6.38
CA LEU A 24 2.02 6.04 -7.51
C LEU A 24 0.73 6.83 -7.76
N GLY A 25 0.41 7.05 -9.03
CA GLY A 25 -0.91 7.52 -9.44
C GLY A 25 -1.97 6.42 -9.26
N ARG A 26 -3.22 6.81 -8.98
CA ARG A 26 -4.36 5.90 -8.77
C ARG A 26 -4.48 4.84 -9.88
N SER A 27 -4.52 5.27 -11.14
CA SER A 27 -4.69 4.35 -12.27
C SER A 27 -3.57 3.31 -12.36
N LYS A 28 -2.32 3.73 -12.18
CA LYS A 28 -1.17 2.82 -12.23
C LYS A 28 -1.16 1.85 -11.07
N GLY A 29 -1.48 2.33 -9.86
CA GLY A 29 -1.59 1.48 -8.69
C GLY A 29 -2.65 0.39 -8.83
N TYR A 30 -3.84 0.74 -9.31
CA TYR A 30 -4.90 -0.22 -9.58
C TYR A 30 -4.54 -1.21 -10.71
N GLU A 31 -3.86 -0.76 -11.76
CA GLU A 31 -3.36 -1.65 -12.82
C GLU A 31 -2.39 -2.70 -12.26
N LEU A 32 -1.40 -2.27 -11.48
CA LEU A 32 -0.43 -3.16 -10.84
C LEU A 32 -1.10 -4.13 -9.86
N ALA A 33 -2.01 -3.64 -9.03
CA ALA A 33 -2.77 -4.48 -8.09
C ALA A 33 -3.63 -5.53 -8.82
N LYS A 34 -4.27 -5.16 -9.94
CA LYS A 34 -5.05 -6.09 -10.75
C LYS A 34 -4.20 -7.16 -11.42
N ARG A 35 -2.95 -6.83 -11.78
CA ARG A 35 -1.96 -7.74 -12.38
C ARG A 35 -1.21 -8.58 -11.35
N GLY A 36 -1.35 -8.29 -10.06
CA GLY A 36 -0.55 -8.93 -9.01
C GLY A 36 0.90 -8.45 -8.97
N GLU A 37 1.19 -7.30 -9.58
CA GLU A 37 2.51 -6.69 -9.70
C GLU A 37 2.67 -5.46 -8.78
N TYR A 38 1.75 -5.29 -7.83
CA TYR A 38 1.87 -4.22 -6.85
C TYR A 38 3.10 -4.46 -5.95
N PRO A 39 3.90 -3.44 -5.65
CA PRO A 39 5.17 -3.60 -4.93
C PRO A 39 5.00 -4.00 -3.46
N CYS A 40 3.76 -4.01 -2.95
CA CYS A 40 3.42 -4.51 -1.63
C CYS A 40 2.35 -5.60 -1.72
N LYS A 41 2.24 -6.42 -0.67
CA LYS A 41 1.17 -7.40 -0.52
C LYS A 41 -0.19 -6.71 -0.48
N VAL A 42 -1.03 -7.04 -1.47
CA VAL A 42 -2.40 -6.57 -1.57
C VAL A 42 -3.38 -7.69 -1.29
N LEU A 43 -4.27 -7.49 -0.33
CA LEU A 43 -5.42 -8.33 -0.07
C LEU A 43 -6.59 -7.88 -0.94
N ARG A 44 -7.16 -8.81 -1.69
CA ARG A 44 -8.37 -8.57 -2.48
C ARG A 44 -9.60 -9.01 -1.69
N LEU A 45 -10.30 -8.04 -1.09
CA LEU A 45 -11.50 -8.27 -0.28
C LEU A 45 -12.73 -7.92 -1.13
N GLY A 46 -13.13 -8.88 -1.97
CA GLY A 46 -14.19 -8.68 -2.97
C GLY A 46 -13.79 -7.66 -4.03
N LYS A 47 -14.46 -6.51 -4.05
CA LYS A 47 -14.17 -5.39 -4.97
C LYS A 47 -13.10 -4.42 -4.44
N ALA A 48 -12.74 -4.53 -3.16
CA ALA A 48 -11.78 -3.63 -2.53
C ALA A 48 -10.37 -4.24 -2.51
N TYR A 49 -9.37 -3.38 -2.65
CA TYR A 49 -7.96 -3.72 -2.43
C TYR A 49 -7.50 -3.13 -1.10
N ARG A 50 -6.77 -3.91 -0.32
CA ARG A 50 -6.12 -3.46 0.91
C ARG A 50 -4.63 -3.77 0.88
N VAL A 51 -3.80 -2.77 1.08
CA VAL A 51 -2.34 -2.91 1.15
C VAL A 51 -1.97 -3.27 2.59
N VAL A 52 -1.18 -4.32 2.77
CA VAL A 52 -0.67 -4.70 4.09
C VAL A 52 0.39 -3.69 4.52
N THR A 53 0.13 -2.98 5.61
CA THR A 53 0.99 -1.89 6.09
C THR A 53 2.35 -2.41 6.51
N ALA A 54 2.44 -3.60 7.10
CA ALA A 54 3.74 -4.20 7.46
C ALA A 54 4.67 -4.33 6.24
N ASP A 55 4.14 -4.77 5.11
CA ASP A 55 4.92 -4.92 3.87
C ASP A 55 5.27 -3.58 3.25
N LEU A 56 4.36 -2.60 3.34
CA LEU A 56 4.62 -1.23 2.95
C LEU A 56 5.75 -0.60 3.79
N LEU A 57 5.74 -0.79 5.11
CA LEU A 57 6.78 -0.30 6.00
C LEU A 57 8.12 -0.98 5.73
N ASN A 58 8.13 -2.30 5.49
CA ASN A 58 9.33 -3.04 5.07
C ASN A 58 9.92 -2.45 3.79
N LEU A 59 9.09 -2.27 2.75
CA LEU A 59 9.51 -1.72 1.45
C LEU A 59 10.11 -0.32 1.58
N LEU A 60 9.57 0.51 2.47
CA LEU A 60 10.03 1.87 2.71
C LEU A 60 11.21 1.97 3.69
N GLY A 61 11.72 0.84 4.20
CA GLY A 61 12.82 0.82 5.18
C GLY A 61 12.41 1.40 6.55
N LEU A 62 11.13 1.30 6.90
CA LEU A 62 10.55 1.81 8.14
C LEU A 62 10.24 0.70 9.16
N ALA A 63 10.40 -0.57 8.77
CA ALA A 63 10.26 -1.69 9.68
C ALA A 63 11.41 -1.71 10.70
N ALA A 64 11.06 -2.03 11.95
CA ALA A 64 11.99 -2.15 13.06
C ALA A 64 12.76 -3.47 13.02
#